data_AF-A0A7T8GLA0-F1
#
_entry.id   AF-A0A7T8GLA0-F1
#
_cell.length_a   1.000
_cell.length_b   1.000
_cell.length_c   1.000
_cell.angle_alpha   90.00
_cell.angle_beta   90.00
_cell.angle_gamma   90.00
#
_symmetry.space_group_name_H-M   'P 1'
#
loop_
_entity.id
_entity.type
_entity.pdbx_description
1 polymer ?
#
loop_
_entity_poly.entity_id
_entity_poly.type
_entity_poly.pdbx_seq_one_letter_code
_entity_poly.pdbx_strand_id
1 'polypeptide(L)'
;MKTRGDFIENAEFSGNLYGTSFAAVEAVASTENEGGKVVCILDIDAQGVRQVKLKEDLLKPLYVFIRVPSLEVLEERLSRPWNRKRGISC
;
A
#
# COMPACT_ATOMS: atom_id res chain seq x y z
N MET A 1 -2.51 -5.40 20.75
CA MET A 1 -1.54 -5.46 19.65
C MET A 1 -1.27 -4.05 19.12
N LYS A 2 -0.42 -3.28 19.83
CA LYS A 2 0.15 -1.98 19.41
C LYS A 2 1.53 -1.89 20.06
N THR A 3 2.41 -2.83 19.73
CA THR A 3 3.81 -2.76 20.16
C THR A 3 4.49 -1.67 19.35
N ARG A 4 4.91 -0.59 20.02
CA ARG A 4 5.58 0.55 19.39
C ARG A 4 6.87 0.07 18.74
N GLY A 5 6.93 0.09 17.41
CA GLY A 5 8.16 -0.12 16.65
C GLY A 5 8.16 -1.31 15.69
N ASP A 6 7.23 -2.26 15.83
CA ASP A 6 7.27 -3.50 15.01
C ASP A 6 6.70 -3.30 13.59
N PHE A 7 5.96 -2.22 13.39
CA PHE A 7 5.24 -1.91 12.16
C PHE A 7 5.82 -0.71 11.43
N ILE A 8 6.00 -0.88 10.13
CA ILE A 8 6.37 0.18 9.19
C ILE A 8 5.22 1.17 9.07
N GLU A 9 4.00 0.66 8.90
CA GLU A 9 2.78 1.44 8.93
C GLU A 9 1.69 0.67 9.68
N ASN A 10 0.73 1.42 10.23
CA ASN A 10 -0.51 0.88 10.75
C ASN A 10 -1.67 1.81 10.41
N ALA A 11 -2.83 1.23 10.18
CA ALA A 11 -4.06 1.92 9.87
C ALA A 11 -5.25 1.26 10.59
N GLU A 12 -6.29 2.05 10.85
CA GLU A 12 -7.57 1.56 11.33
C GLU A 12 -8.63 1.86 10.28
N PHE A 13 -9.33 0.82 9.80
CA PHE A 13 -10.39 0.96 8.82
C PHE A 13 -11.60 0.13 9.24
N SER A 14 -12.75 0.78 9.37
CA SER A 14 -14.01 0.14 9.80
C SER A 14 -13.90 -0.63 11.12
N GLY A 15 -13.11 -0.12 12.07
CA GLY A 15 -12.86 -0.75 13.38
C GLY A 15 -11.86 -1.91 13.37
N ASN A 16 -11.31 -2.27 12.20
CA ASN A 16 -10.25 -3.27 12.07
C ASN A 16 -8.88 -2.60 11.98
N LEU A 17 -7.88 -3.24 12.57
CA LEU A 17 -6.49 -2.78 12.55
C LEU A 17 -5.71 -3.52 11.46
N TYR A 18 -5.00 -2.75 10.65
CA TYR A 18 -4.10 -3.24 9.62
C TYR A 18 -2.70 -2.69 9.88
N GLY A 19 -1.69 -3.42 9.44
CA GLY A 19 -0.32 -2.93 9.52
C GLY A 19 0.67 -3.85 8.85
N THR A 20 1.69 -3.23 8.26
CA THR A 20 2.79 -3.92 7.61
C THR A 20 3.98 -3.97 8.56
N SER A 21 4.43 -5.17 8.92
CA SER A 21 5.58 -5.35 9.82
C SER A 21 6.91 -5.19 9.10
N PHE A 22 7.95 -4.77 9.83
CA PHE A 22 9.31 -4.73 9.30
C PHE A 22 9.80 -6.11 8.85
N ALA A 23 9.54 -7.14 9.67
CA ALA A 23 9.93 -8.51 9.37
C ALA A 23 9.32 -9.04 8.06
N ALA A 24 8.06 -8.68 7.76
CA ALA A 24 7.43 -9.08 6.51
C ALA A 24 8.11 -8.47 5.29
N VAL A 25 8.52 -7.19 5.36
CA VAL A 25 9.22 -6.52 4.27
C VAL A 25 10.65 -7.05 4.12
N GLU A 26 11.36 -7.28 5.22
CA GLU A 26 12.70 -7.88 5.20
C GLU A 26 12.68 -9.28 4.59
N ALA A 27 11.71 -10.13 4.96
CA ALA A 27 11.59 -11.49 4.41
C ALA A 27 11.44 -11.48 2.88
N VAL A 28 10.65 -10.55 2.34
CA VAL A 28 10.50 -10.37 0.89
C VAL A 28 11.80 -9.84 0.27
N ALA A 29 12.42 -8.84 0.88
CA ALA A 29 13.66 -8.24 0.39
C ALA A 29 14.87 -9.18 0.43
N SER A 30 14.86 -10.17 1.33
CA SER A 30 15.87 -11.23 1.42
C SER A 30 15.60 -12.41 0.49
N THR A 31 14.43 -12.47 -0.15
CA THR A 31 14.10 -13.53 -1.10
C THR A 31 14.79 -13.27 -2.43
N GLU A 32 15.41 -14.30 -2.98
CA GLU A 32 16.00 -14.30 -4.31
C GLU A 32 15.36 -15.41 -5.15
N ASN A 33 15.01 -15.08 -6.39
CA ASN A 33 14.46 -16.01 -7.38
C ASN A 33 15.42 -16.09 -8.58
N GLU A 34 15.10 -16.92 -9.57
CA GLU A 34 15.91 -17.05 -10.80
C GLU A 34 16.16 -15.71 -11.53
N GLY A 35 15.27 -14.73 -11.35
CA GLY A 35 15.40 -13.36 -11.87
C GLY A 35 16.14 -12.36 -10.98
N GLY A 36 16.73 -12.80 -9.85
CA GLY A 36 17.44 -11.97 -8.88
C GLY A 36 16.62 -11.60 -7.64
N LYS A 37 16.98 -10.49 -7.00
CA LYS A 37 16.33 -9.99 -5.78
C LYS A 37 14.88 -9.62 -6.03
N VAL A 38 14.00 -10.03 -5.12
CA VAL A 38 12.58 -9.71 -5.16
C VAL A 38 12.35 -8.28 -4.65
N VAL A 39 11.48 -7.53 -5.35
CA VAL A 39 11.09 -6.17 -4.95
C VAL A 39 9.76 -6.24 -4.19
N CYS A 40 9.75 -5.68 -2.98
CA CYS A 40 8.52 -5.52 -2.20
C CYS A 40 7.70 -4.33 -2.73
N ILE A 41 6.45 -4.58 -3.15
CA ILE A 41 5.51 -3.54 -3.55
C ILE A 41 4.56 -3.27 -2.38
N LEU A 42 4.56 -2.03 -1.90
CA LEU A 42 3.69 -1.58 -0.81
C LEU A 42 2.61 -0.67 -1.38
N ASP A 43 1.37 -1.14 -1.37
CA ASP A 43 0.19 -0.34 -1.68
C ASP A 43 -0.36 0.24 -0.37
N ILE A 44 -0.04 1.52 -0.12
CA ILE A 44 -0.34 2.21 1.13
C ILE A 44 -0.98 3.57 0.86
N ASP A 45 -1.87 3.97 1.75
CA ASP A 45 -2.54 5.27 1.65
C ASP A 45 -1.63 6.45 2.05
N ALA A 46 -2.15 7.68 1.97
CA ALA A 46 -1.40 8.87 2.34
C ALA A 46 -0.98 8.93 3.82
N GLN A 47 -1.71 8.27 4.74
CA GLN A 47 -1.31 8.15 6.14
C GLN A 47 -0.13 7.19 6.28
N GLY A 48 -0.19 6.04 5.61
CA GLY A 48 0.87 5.04 5.55
C GLY A 48 2.17 5.61 4.96
N VAL A 49 2.08 6.36 3.84
CA VAL A 49 3.26 7.00 3.23
C VAL A 49 3.97 7.94 4.22
N ARG A 50 3.22 8.70 5.03
CA ARG A 50 3.82 9.57 6.06
C ARG A 50 4.57 8.76 7.11
N GLN A 51 4.01 7.63 7.55
CA GLN A 51 4.66 6.75 8.52
C GLN A 51 5.93 6.08 7.96
N VAL A 52 5.92 5.69 6.68
CA VAL A 52 7.09 5.12 5.98
C VAL A 52 8.21 6.17 5.85
N LYS A 53 7.87 7.42 5.52
CA LYS A 53 8.87 8.50 5.39
C LYS A 53 9.65 8.76 6.69
N LEU A 54 9.03 8.56 7.86
CA LEU A 54 9.74 8.66 9.14
C LEU A 54 10.78 7.55 9.35
N LYS A 55 10.78 6.51 8.50
CA LYS A 55 11.63 5.32 8.55
C LYS A 55 12.44 5.15 7.26
N GLU A 56 12.54 6.21 6.45
CA GLU A 56 13.12 6.17 5.11
C GLU A 56 14.58 5.70 5.11
N ASP A 57 15.36 6.08 6.14
CA ASP A 57 16.76 5.67 6.31
C ASP A 57 16.94 4.15 6.42
N LEU A 58 15.93 3.44 6.94
CA LEU A 58 15.96 1.98 7.13
C LEU A 58 15.57 1.23 5.86
N LEU A 59 14.55 1.71 5.15
CA LEU A 59 13.91 0.97 4.05
C LEU A 59 14.37 1.41 2.65
N LYS A 60 14.87 2.64 2.51
CA LYS A 60 15.25 3.26 1.23
C LYS A 60 14.23 3.00 0.10
N PRO A 61 12.94 3.30 0.31
CA PRO A 61 11.87 2.99 -0.64
C PRO A 61 11.89 3.89 -1.87
N LEU A 62 11.30 3.40 -2.97
CA LEU A 62 10.95 4.22 -4.14
C LEU A 62 9.47 4.61 -4.05
N TYR A 63 9.18 5.90 -4.15
CA TYR A 63 7.81 6.42 -4.11
C TYR A 63 7.27 6.64 -5.52
N VAL A 64 6.15 6.02 -5.83
CA VAL A 64 5.42 6.22 -7.09
C VAL A 64 4.03 6.72 -6.78
N PHE A 65 3.73 7.98 -7.15
CA PHE A 65 2.40 8.55 -7.00
C PHE A 65 1.65 8.51 -8.32
N ILE A 66 0.54 7.79 -8.36
CA ILE A 66 -0.31 7.70 -9.54
C ILE A 66 -1.37 8.79 -9.45
N ARG A 67 -1.19 9.86 -10.22
CA ARG A 67 -2.16 10.96 -10.30
C ARG A 67 -3.16 10.72 -11.42
N VAL A 68 -4.42 11.05 -11.17
CA VAL A 68 -5.45 11.16 -12.22
C VAL A 68 -5.11 12.29 -13.20
N PRO A 69 -5.44 12.16 -14.49
CA PRO A 69 -5.16 13.19 -15.48
C PRO A 69 -6.03 14.45 -15.30
N SER A 70 -7.27 14.32 -14.81
CA SER A 70 -8.18 15.43 -14.51
C SER A 70 -9.19 15.06 -13.41
N LEU A 71 -9.91 16.06 -12.87
CA LEU A 71 -10.93 15.85 -11.83
C LEU A 71 -12.17 15.15 -12.37
N GLU A 72 -12.57 15.45 -13.62
CA GLU A 72 -13.72 14.85 -14.28
C GLU A 72 -13.55 13.33 -14.40
N VAL A 73 -12.34 12.87 -14.72
CA VAL A 73 -12.01 11.43 -14.78
C VAL A 73 -12.04 10.78 -13.40
N LEU A 74 -11.67 11.51 -12.35
CA LEU A 74 -11.76 11.01 -10.97
C LEU A 74 -13.22 10.84 -10.55
N GLU A 75 -14.08 11.83 -10.81
CA GLU A 75 -15.51 11.78 -10.53
C GLU A 75 -16.18 10.63 -11.29
N GLU A 76 -15.84 10.42 -12.56
CA GLU A 76 -16.35 9.29 -13.34
C GLU A 76 -15.96 7.94 -12.72
N ARG A 77 -14.72 7.80 -12.23
CA ARG A 77 -14.25 6.54 -11.60
C ARG A 77 -14.93 6.27 -10.26
N LEU A 78 -15.14 7.31 -9.44
CA LEU A 78 -15.75 7.19 -8.12
C LEU A 78 -17.28 7.00 -8.20
N SER A 79 -17.94 7.61 -9.17
CA SER A 79 -19.40 7.55 -9.33
C SER A 79 -19.89 6.26 -10.00
N ARG A 80 -19.01 5.50 -10.67
CA ARG A 80 -19.38 4.24 -11.32
C ARG A 80 -19.27 3.07 -10.33
N PRO A 81 -20.40 2.42 -9.97
CA PRO A 81 -20.35 1.20 -9.18
C PRO A 81 -19.60 0.13 -9.99
N TRP A 82 -18.62 -0.52 -9.37
CA TRP A 82 -17.79 -1.58 -9.98
C TRP A 82 -18.63 -2.64 -10.71
N ASN A 83 -19.84 -2.93 -10.20
CA ASN A 83 -20.79 -3.92 -10.73
C ASN A 83 -21.30 -3.63 -12.15
N ARG A 84 -21.31 -2.37 -12.63
CA ARG A 84 -22.02 -2.02 -13.88
C ARG A 84 -21.24 -2.33 -15.17
N LYS A 85 -19.92 -2.54 -15.10
CA LYS A 85 -19.08 -2.83 -16.29
C LYS A 85 -18.87 -4.32 -16.58
N ARG A 86 -19.12 -5.21 -15.61
CA ARG A 86 -18.82 -6.65 -15.78
C ARG A 86 -20.00 -7.53 -16.14
N GLY A 87 -21.23 -6.99 -16.22
CA GLY A 87 -22.41 -7.83 -16.46
C GLY A 87 -22.58 -8.93 -15.40
N ILE A 88 -21.94 -8.79 -14.24
CA ILE A 88 -22.09 -9.70 -13.11
C ILE A 88 -23.33 -9.20 -12.37
N SER A 89 -24.47 -9.79 -12.70
CA SER A 89 -25.62 -9.80 -11.81
C SER A 89 -25.18 -10.47 -10.52
N CYS A 90 -25.34 -9.79 -9.39
CA CYS A 90 -25.53 -10.51 -8.14
C CYS A 90 -26.76 -11.42 -8.25
#